data_AF-A0A375J973-F1
#
_entry.id   AF-A0A375J973-F1
#
_cell.length_a   1.000
_cell.length_b   1.000
_cell.length_c   1.000
_cell.angle_alpha   90.00
_cell.angle_beta   90.00
_cell.angle_gamma   90.00
#
_symmetry.space_group_name_H-M   'P 1'
#
loop_
_entity.id
_entity.type
_entity.pdbx_description
1 polymer ?
#
loop_
_entity_poly.entity_id
_entity_poly.type
_entity_poly.pdbx_seq_one_letter_code
_entity_poly.pdbx_strand_id
1 'polypeptide(L)' 'MKKEMWIGVAMCVFLSLAVCIGSTGLGYAEYRPLRNFDYFALGVSWTFLIVTLIKDRRSNKS' A
#
# COMPACT_ATOMS: atom_id res chain seq x y z
N MET A 1 6.65 -17.68 0.95
CA MET A 1 6.12 -16.50 0.23
C MET A 1 5.52 -16.95 -1.10
N LYS A 2 4.20 -17.12 -1.16
CA LYS A 2 3.50 -17.51 -2.38
C LYS A 2 3.56 -16.38 -3.42
N LYS A 3 3.52 -16.74 -4.70
CA LYS A 3 3.51 -15.80 -5.85
C LYS A 3 2.42 -14.72 -5.68
N GLU A 4 1.26 -15.17 -5.21
CA GLU A 4 0.09 -14.37 -4.84
C GLU A 4 0.41 -13.23 -3.83
N MET A 5 1.23 -13.50 -2.82
CA MET A 5 1.61 -12.49 -1.83
C MET A 5 2.52 -11.42 -2.42
N TRP A 6 3.42 -11.81 -3.32
CA TRP A 6 4.29 -10.85 -4.01
C TRP A 6 3.49 -9.92 -4.92
N ILE A 7 2.43 -10.42 -5.56
CA ILE A 7 1.47 -9.61 -6.30
C ILE A 7 0.74 -8.62 -5.38
N GLY A 8 0.29 -9.07 -4.19
CA GLY A 8 -0.34 -8.19 -3.19
C GLY A 8 0.59 -7.08 -2.68
N VAL A 9 1.87 -7.40 -2.46
CA VAL A 9 2.90 -6.41 -2.08
C VAL A 9 3.13 -5.41 -3.21
N ALA A 10 3.26 -5.88 -4.45
CA ALA A 10 3.45 -5.03 -5.61
C ALA A 10 2.27 -4.05 -5.80
N MET A 11 1.03 -4.51 -5.59
CA MET A 11 -0.17 -3.67 -5.65
C MET A 11 -0.21 -2.59 -4.56
N CYS A 12 0.19 -2.91 -3.32
CA CYS A 12 0.25 -1.92 -2.24
C CYS A 12 1.30 -0.85 -2.49
N VAL A 13 2.47 -1.23 -3.02
CA VAL A 13 3.52 -0.29 -3.41
C VAL A 13 3.06 0.59 -4.58
N PHE A 14 2.41 0.01 -5.58
CA PHE A 14 1.87 0.75 -6.72
C PHE A 14 0.81 1.78 -6.31
N LEU A 15 -0.15 1.40 -5.46
CA LEU A 15 -1.16 2.30 -4.90
C LEU A 15 -0.53 3.41 -4.05
N SER A 16 0.50 3.09 -3.26
CA SER A 16 1.25 4.08 -2.49
C SER A 16 1.93 5.11 -3.39
N LEU A 17 2.58 4.66 -4.47
CA LEU A 17 3.18 5.55 -5.46
C LEU A 17 2.13 6.39 -6.18
N ALA A 18 0.99 5.81 -6.56
CA ALA A 18 -0.09 6.53 -7.24
C ALA A 18 -0.64 7.68 -6.38
N VAL A 19 -0.84 7.43 -5.08
CA VAL A 19 -1.26 8.47 -4.11
C VAL A 19 -0.17 9.54 -3.95
N CYS A 20 1.10 9.15 -3.84
CA CYS A 20 2.21 10.12 -3.77
C CYS A 20 2.25 10.99 -5.04
N ILE A 21 2.20 10.41 -6.23
CA ILE A 21 2.21 11.13 -7.52
C ILE A 21 1.01 12.08 -7.64
N GLY A 22 -0.18 11.61 -7.23
CA GLY A 22 -1.39 12.44 -7.16
C GLY A 22 -1.27 13.60 -6.17
N SER A 23 -0.59 13.40 -5.05
CA SER A 23 -0.31 14.45 -4.05
C SER A 23 0.66 15.51 -4.55
N THR A 24 1.67 15.12 -5.33
CA THR A 24 2.72 16.04 -5.80
C THR A 24 2.29 16.84 -7.03
N GLY A 25 1.09 16.60 -7.57
CA GLY A 25 0.58 17.29 -8.77
C GLY A 25 1.24 16.84 -10.08
N LEU A 26 1.99 15.73 -10.07
CA LEU A 26 2.70 15.22 -11.25
C LEU A 26 1.75 14.59 -12.31
N GLY A 27 0.46 14.48 -12.02
CA GLY A 27 -0.57 13.95 -12.94
C GLY A 27 -1.91 14.72 -12.98
N TYR A 28 -2.09 15.75 -12.16
CA TYR A 28 -3.26 16.64 -12.20
C TYR A 28 -2.79 18.09 -12.14
N ALA A 29 -3.38 18.95 -12.99
CA ALA A 29 -3.01 20.36 -13.13
C ALA A 29 -3.24 21.22 -11.86
N GLU A 30 -3.83 20.65 -10.81
CA GLU A 30 -4.22 21.34 -9.57
C GLU A 30 -3.65 20.59 -8.36
N TYR A 31 -2.90 21.31 -7.51
CA TYR A 31 -2.40 20.77 -6.25
C TYR A 31 -3.57 20.44 -5.33
N ARG A 32 -3.87 19.15 -5.15
CA ARG A 32 -4.87 18.69 -4.18
C ARG A 32 -4.15 18.30 -2.89
N PRO A 33 -4.32 19.04 -1.78
CA PRO A 33 -3.71 18.68 -0.52
C PRO A 33 -4.18 17.28 -0.13
N LEU A 34 -3.21 16.41 0.18
CA LEU A 34 -3.47 15.02 0.53
C LEU A 34 -4.37 14.99 1.76
N ARG A 35 -5.59 14.50 1.59
CA ARG A 35 -6.59 14.51 2.67
C ARG A 35 -6.14 13.51 3.73
N ASN A 36 -6.40 13.78 5.00
CA ASN A 36 -6.12 12.82 6.09
C ASN A 36 -6.69 11.41 5.81
N PHE A 37 -7.76 11.34 5.00
CA PHE A 37 -8.35 10.11 4.53
C PHE A 37 -7.43 9.26 3.64
N ASP A 38 -6.65 9.88 2.74
CA ASP A 38 -5.69 9.17 1.88
C ASP A 38 -4.52 8.58 2.70
N TYR A 39 -4.01 9.34 3.68
CA TYR A 39 -3.02 8.83 4.63
C TYR A 39 -3.56 7.66 5.46
N PHE A 40 -4.82 7.74 5.89
CA PHE A 40 -5.47 6.66 6.64
C PHE A 40 -5.63 5.41 5.78
N ALA A 41 -6.05 5.56 4.51
CA ALA A 41 -6.18 4.45 3.57
C ALA A 41 -4.82 3.77 3.29
N LEU A 42 -3.74 4.54 3.16
CA LEU A 42 -2.38 4.01 3.05
C LEU A 42 -1.95 3.28 4.33
N GLY A 43 -2.20 3.87 5.50
CA GLY A 43 -1.89 3.24 6.79
C GLY A 43 -2.60 1.90 6.97
N VAL A 44 -3.89 1.82 6.62
CA VAL A 44 -4.68 0.58 6.71
C VAL A 44 -4.17 -0.49 5.74
N SER A 45 -3.87 -0.11 4.49
CA SER A 45 -3.39 -1.07 3.48
C SER A 45 -2.00 -1.63 3.82
N TRP A 46 -1.08 -0.81 4.33
CA TRP A 46 0.21 -1.28 4.84
C TRP A 46 0.08 -2.15 6.09
N THR A 47 -0.80 -1.79 7.02
CA THR A 47 -1.07 -2.60 8.22
C THR A 47 -1.58 -3.99 7.84
N PHE A 48 -2.50 -4.07 6.88
CA PHE A 48 -3.05 -5.33 6.40
C PHE A 48 -1.97 -6.19 5.72
N LEU A 49 -1.10 -5.58 4.90
CA LEU A 49 0.05 -6.25 4.27
C LEU A 49 0.99 -6.84 5.35
N ILE A 50 1.38 -6.05 6.35
CA ILE A 50 2.27 -6.48 7.44
C ILE A 50 1.66 -7.66 8.22
N VAL A 51 0.38 -7.59 8.57
CA VAL A 51 -0.33 -8.69 9.25
C VAL A 51 -0.33 -9.96 8.40
N THR A 52 -0.54 -9.83 7.10
CA THR A 52 -0.56 -10.97 6.17
C THR A 52 0.82 -11.61 6.03
N LEU A 53 1.89 -10.80 5.97
CA LEU A 53 3.28 -11.27 6.00
C LEU A 53 3.62 -12.01 7.30
N ILE A 54 3.19 -11.48 8.44
CA ILE A 54 3.41 -12.11 9.75
C ILE A 54 2.67 -13.45 9.84
N LYS A 55 1.45 -13.52 9.31
CA LYS A 55 0.67 -14.77 9.23
C LYS A 55 1.33 -15.81 8.32
N ASP A 56 1.77 -15.43 7.12
CA ASP A 56 2.48 -16.36 6.21
C ASP A 56 3.77 -16.87 6.84
N ARG A 57 4.57 -16.00 7.48
CA ARG A 57 5.78 -16.43 8.21
C ARG A 57 5.48 -17.41 9.34
N ARG A 58 4.38 -17.22 10.06
CA ARG A 58 3.96 -18.16 11.12
C ARG A 58 3.45 -19.48 10.55
N SER A 59 2.71 -19.43 9.45
CA SER A 59 2.21 -20.63 8.76
C SER A 59 3.32 -21.45 8.10
N ASN A 60 4.41 -20.82 7.65
CA ASN A 60 5.55 -21.49 7.03
C ASN A 60 6.55 -22.08 8.07
N LYS A 61 6.29 -21.89 9.37
CA LYS A 61 7.10 -22.41 10.48
C LYS A 61 6.50 -23.64 11.16
N SER A 62 5.28 -24.04 10.79
CA SER A 62 4.60 -25.26 11.25
C SER A 62 4.56 -26.29 10.15
#